data_AF-A0A1E5SJ82-F1
#
_entry.id   AF-A0A1E5SJ82-F1
#
_cell.length_a   1.000
_cell.length_b   1.000
_cell.length_c   1.000
_cell.angle_alpha   90.00
_cell.angle_beta   90.00
_cell.angle_gamma   90.00
#
_symmetry.space_group_name_H-M   'P 1'
#
loop_
_entity.id
_entity.type
_entity.pdbx_description
1 polymer ?
#
loop_
_entity_poly.entity_id
_entity_poly.type
_entity_poly.pdbx_seq_one_letter_code
_entity_poly.pdbx_strand_id
1 'polypeptide(L)'
;MKKNAIYSLLALFISCAGTTNSDPASVAEIVAESFYQGKEAMLKKHTTPEGFATFSNLQKMFAKPKGSESNFKIIDEVTEGDVAWVKYSTSYDKTPGIFKLVKQDGVWKVTVRDPKEKAPF
;
A
#
# COMPACT_ATOMS: atom_id res chain seq x y z
N MET A 1 -2.71 35.02 48.96
CA MET A 1 -1.79 35.00 47.80
C MET A 1 -1.44 33.55 47.48
N LYS A 2 -1.64 33.12 46.21
CA LYS A 2 -1.05 31.95 45.50
C LYS A 2 -1.31 30.57 46.14
N LYS A 3 -2.37 29.79 45.84
CA LYS A 3 -2.88 29.20 44.57
C LYS A 3 -1.89 28.34 43.77
N ASN A 4 -2.07 27.03 43.96
CA ASN A 4 -2.20 25.96 42.96
C ASN A 4 -0.95 25.14 42.61
N ALA A 5 -0.97 23.90 43.12
CA ALA A 5 -0.20 22.76 42.66
C ALA A 5 -0.50 22.48 41.18
N ILE A 6 0.53 22.53 40.34
CA ILE A 6 0.44 22.15 38.94
C ILE A 6 0.74 20.65 38.87
N TYR A 7 -0.31 19.88 38.65
CA TYR A 7 -0.25 18.46 38.37
C TYR A 7 0.51 18.23 37.05
N SER A 8 1.48 17.33 37.12
CA SER A 8 2.23 16.80 36.00
C SER A 8 1.28 16.12 35.02
N LEU A 9 1.04 16.75 33.87
CA LEU A 9 0.30 16.15 32.77
C LEU A 9 1.33 15.45 31.86
N LEU A 10 1.61 14.19 32.19
CA LEU A 10 2.20 13.23 31.26
C LEU A 10 1.28 13.16 30.03
N ALA A 11 1.64 13.89 28.99
CA ALA A 11 1.09 13.69 27.66
C ALA A 11 1.58 12.32 27.17
N LEU A 12 0.80 11.28 27.50
CA LEU A 12 0.84 10.00 26.82
C LEU A 12 0.47 10.27 25.36
N PHE A 13 1.47 10.52 24.53
CA PHE A 13 1.37 10.28 23.10
C PHE A 13 1.26 8.77 22.93
N ILE A 14 0.03 8.26 23.12
CA ILE A 14 -0.37 6.97 22.60
C ILE A 14 -0.24 7.15 21.09
N SER A 15 0.93 6.78 20.55
CA SER A 15 1.09 6.66 19.12
C SER A 15 -0.04 5.72 18.70
N CYS A 16 -0.97 6.23 17.91
CA CYS A 16 -1.94 5.40 17.23
C CYS A 16 -1.18 4.65 16.12
N ALA A 17 -0.28 3.76 16.52
CA ALA A 17 0.16 2.63 15.71
C ALA A 17 -0.91 1.52 15.84
N GLY A 18 -2.18 1.91 15.82
CA GLY A 18 -3.27 0.99 15.55
C GLY A 18 -3.12 0.59 14.10
N THR A 19 -3.18 -0.69 13.82
CA THR A 19 -3.28 -1.25 12.47
C THR A 19 -4.33 -0.45 11.69
N THR A 20 -3.89 0.50 10.86
CA THR A 20 -4.77 1.17 9.93
C THR A 20 -5.19 0.09 8.96
N ASN A 21 -6.44 -0.35 9.05
CA ASN A 21 -7.08 -1.09 7.98
C ASN A 21 -7.22 -0.11 6.81
N SER A 22 -6.11 0.16 6.14
CA SER A 22 -6.04 1.01 4.96
C SER A 22 -6.93 0.39 3.89
N ASP A 23 -7.73 1.21 3.22
CA ASP A 23 -8.55 0.75 2.10
C ASP A 23 -7.68 0.19 0.95
N PRO A 24 -8.27 -0.58 0.01
CA PRO A 24 -7.52 -1.20 -1.07
C PRO A 24 -6.71 -0.21 -1.92
N ALA A 25 -7.27 0.96 -2.22
CA ALA A 25 -6.61 2.01 -2.97
C ALA A 25 -5.35 2.53 -2.26
N SER A 26 -5.44 2.81 -0.97
CA SER A 26 -4.31 3.24 -0.14
C SER A 26 -3.21 2.18 -0.12
N VAL A 27 -3.58 0.89 0.00
CA VAL A 27 -2.60 -0.21 -0.06
C VAL A 27 -1.98 -0.32 -1.46
N ALA A 28 -2.76 -0.14 -2.52
CA ALA A 28 -2.28 -0.13 -3.90
C ALA A 28 -1.25 0.98 -4.15
N GLU A 29 -1.51 2.19 -3.65
CA GLU A 29 -0.57 3.32 -3.71
C GLU A 29 0.74 2.97 -2.99
N ILE A 30 0.64 2.52 -1.73
CA ILE A 30 1.81 2.13 -0.94
C ILE A 30 2.66 1.08 -1.66
N VAL A 31 2.02 0.07 -2.27
CA VAL A 31 2.73 -0.99 -2.99
C VAL A 31 3.37 -0.47 -4.28
N ALA A 32 2.67 0.34 -5.08
CA ALA A 32 3.23 0.96 -6.28
C ALA A 32 4.46 1.82 -5.94
N GLU A 33 4.33 2.72 -4.96
CA GLU A 33 5.43 3.56 -4.52
C GLU A 33 6.59 2.75 -3.96
N SER A 34 6.28 1.73 -3.14
CA SER A 34 7.31 0.87 -2.57
C SER A 34 8.08 0.14 -3.65
N PHE A 35 7.38 -0.39 -4.65
CA PHE A 35 7.96 -1.05 -5.82
C PHE A 35 8.93 -0.11 -6.55
N TYR A 36 8.47 1.03 -7.05
CA TYR A 36 9.32 1.93 -7.84
C TYR A 36 10.41 2.62 -7.03
N GLN A 37 10.23 2.86 -5.73
CA GLN A 37 11.23 3.55 -4.89
C GLN A 37 12.19 2.59 -4.16
N GLY A 38 12.11 1.28 -4.41
CA GLY A 38 13.00 0.31 -3.77
C GLY A 38 12.73 0.09 -2.27
N LYS A 39 11.53 0.40 -1.77
CA LYS A 39 11.19 0.28 -0.33
C LYS A 39 10.79 -1.16 0.02
N GLU A 40 11.76 -2.06 0.05
CA GLU A 40 11.53 -3.51 0.21
C GLU A 40 10.71 -3.89 1.46
N ALA A 41 11.00 -3.29 2.61
CA ALA A 41 10.27 -3.57 3.85
C ALA A 41 8.79 -3.18 3.78
N MET A 42 8.48 -2.05 3.12
CA MET A 42 7.11 -1.59 2.92
C MET A 42 6.40 -2.45 1.88
N LEU A 43 7.11 -2.84 0.82
CA LEU A 43 6.61 -3.79 -0.19
C LEU A 43 6.19 -5.09 0.50
N LYS A 44 7.09 -5.70 1.29
CA LYS A 44 6.82 -6.95 2.03
C LYS A 44 5.62 -6.85 2.98
N LYS A 45 5.47 -5.73 3.68
CA LYS A 45 4.38 -5.52 4.65
C LYS A 45 2.99 -5.49 3.97
N HIS A 46 2.90 -4.96 2.76
CA HIS A 46 1.62 -4.69 2.07
C HIS A 46 1.32 -5.68 0.94
N THR A 47 2.13 -6.72 0.80
CA THR A 47 1.91 -7.80 -0.16
C THR A 47 1.75 -9.14 0.55
N THR A 48 1.03 -10.06 -0.08
CA THR A 48 1.09 -11.49 0.26
C THR A 48 2.50 -12.05 0.04
N PRO A 49 2.90 -13.19 0.66
CA PRO A 49 4.20 -13.81 0.40
C PRO A 49 4.50 -14.05 -1.08
N GLU A 50 3.50 -14.52 -1.83
CA GLU A 50 3.59 -14.78 -3.27
C GLU A 50 3.74 -13.47 -4.06
N GLY A 51 2.96 -12.45 -3.67
CA GLY A 51 3.09 -11.08 -4.16
C GLY A 51 4.50 -10.53 -3.96
N PHE A 52 5.01 -10.62 -2.74
CA PHE A 52 6.34 -10.13 -2.39
C PHE A 52 7.43 -10.82 -3.21
N ALA A 53 7.40 -12.14 -3.32
CA ALA A 53 8.38 -12.90 -4.08
C ALA A 53 8.44 -12.44 -5.54
N THR A 54 7.29 -12.14 -6.14
CA THR A 54 7.21 -11.67 -7.53
C THR A 54 7.67 -10.22 -7.66
N PHE A 55 7.12 -9.31 -6.85
CA PHE A 55 7.41 -7.88 -6.98
C PHE A 55 8.84 -7.52 -6.56
N SER A 56 9.42 -8.16 -5.54
CA SER A 56 10.80 -7.90 -5.11
C SER A 56 11.85 -8.28 -6.17
N ASN A 57 11.60 -9.36 -6.93
CA ASN A 57 12.45 -9.75 -8.05
C ASN A 57 12.43 -8.71 -9.17
N LEU A 58 11.25 -8.20 -9.52
CA LEU A 58 11.08 -7.20 -10.58
C LEU A 58 11.55 -5.81 -10.14
N GLN A 59 11.38 -5.47 -8.85
CA GLN A 59 11.75 -4.17 -8.30
C GLN A 59 13.20 -3.80 -8.60
N LYS A 60 14.13 -4.76 -8.53
CA LYS A 60 15.56 -4.52 -8.81
C LYS A 60 15.83 -4.06 -10.24
N MET A 61 14.95 -4.40 -11.18
CA MET A 61 15.06 -4.06 -12.60
C MET A 61 14.31 -2.77 -12.96
N PHE A 62 13.25 -2.43 -12.22
CA PHE A 62 12.32 -1.36 -12.58
C PHE A 62 12.29 -0.18 -11.60
N ALA A 63 13.04 -0.25 -10.50
CA ALA A 63 13.16 0.84 -9.54
C ALA A 63 13.61 2.14 -10.24
N LYS A 64 13.08 3.25 -9.78
CA LYS A 64 13.31 4.60 -10.27
C LYS A 64 14.26 5.34 -9.33
N PRO A 65 14.90 6.42 -9.79
CA PRO A 65 15.72 7.26 -8.93
C PRO A 65 14.94 7.71 -7.69
N LYS A 66 15.59 7.69 -6.53
CA LYS A 66 14.97 8.11 -5.27
C LYS A 66 14.43 9.54 -5.38
N GLY A 67 13.21 9.75 -4.89
CA GLY A 67 12.57 11.06 -4.88
C GLY A 67 11.91 11.45 -6.21
N SER A 68 11.91 10.56 -7.20
CA SER A 68 11.00 10.71 -8.34
C SER A 68 9.54 10.62 -7.86
N GLU A 69 8.69 11.47 -8.41
CA GLU A 69 7.26 11.53 -8.04
C GLU A 69 6.47 10.50 -8.83
N SER A 70 5.70 9.66 -8.11
CA SER A 70 4.87 8.61 -8.71
C SER A 70 3.69 9.16 -9.49
N ASN A 71 3.16 10.32 -9.08
CA ASN A 71 1.87 10.85 -9.56
C ASN A 71 0.80 9.75 -9.61
N PHE A 72 0.74 8.93 -8.55
CA PHE A 72 -0.21 7.84 -8.44
C PHE A 72 -1.64 8.37 -8.53
N LYS A 73 -2.46 7.76 -9.39
CA LYS A 73 -3.87 8.10 -9.54
C LYS A 73 -4.69 6.83 -9.67
N ILE A 74 -5.78 6.75 -8.92
CA ILE A 74 -6.78 5.71 -9.08
C ILE A 74 -7.59 6.03 -10.34
N ILE A 75 -7.79 5.03 -11.18
CA ILE A 75 -8.65 5.10 -12.36
C ILE A 75 -9.99 4.44 -12.03
N ASP A 76 -9.94 3.26 -11.41
CA ASP A 76 -11.13 2.50 -11.06
C ASP A 76 -10.84 1.53 -9.90
N GLU A 77 -11.85 1.20 -9.12
CA GLU A 77 -11.78 0.28 -7.99
C GLU A 77 -13.05 -0.57 -7.89
N VAL A 78 -12.88 -1.88 -7.77
CA VAL A 78 -13.97 -2.83 -7.52
C VAL A 78 -13.60 -3.68 -6.31
N THR A 79 -14.48 -3.71 -5.30
CA THR A 79 -14.32 -4.56 -4.12
C THR A 79 -15.49 -5.52 -4.00
N GLU A 80 -15.19 -6.82 -3.90
CA GLU A 80 -16.15 -7.91 -3.75
C GLU A 80 -15.73 -8.79 -2.57
N GLY A 81 -16.37 -8.59 -1.42
CA GLY A 81 -16.04 -9.30 -0.18
C GLY A 81 -14.58 -9.05 0.24
N ASP A 82 -13.78 -10.11 0.27
CA ASP A 82 -12.37 -10.09 0.67
C ASP A 82 -11.39 -9.97 -0.51
N VAL A 83 -11.89 -9.59 -1.69
CA VAL A 83 -11.08 -9.32 -2.88
C VAL A 83 -11.35 -7.91 -3.37
N ALA A 84 -10.29 -7.21 -3.76
CA ALA A 84 -10.39 -5.90 -4.41
C ALA A 84 -9.49 -5.81 -5.63
N TRP A 85 -9.90 -5.00 -6.59
CA TRP A 85 -9.18 -4.72 -7.83
C TRP A 85 -9.01 -3.22 -7.94
N VAL A 86 -7.76 -2.76 -8.06
CA VAL A 86 -7.44 -1.34 -8.20
C VAL A 86 -6.73 -1.14 -9.53
N LYS A 87 -7.36 -0.38 -10.42
CA LYS A 87 -6.76 0.11 -11.66
C LYS A 87 -6.20 1.50 -11.41
N TYR A 88 -4.94 1.71 -11.75
CA TYR A 88 -4.24 2.95 -11.42
C TYR A 88 -3.29 3.38 -12.54
N SER A 89 -2.84 4.63 -12.51
CA SER A 89 -1.74 5.12 -13.33
C SER A 89 -0.63 5.69 -12.46
N THR A 90 0.59 5.70 -12.99
CA THR A 90 1.73 6.44 -12.44
C THR A 90 2.40 7.24 -13.56
N SER A 91 3.29 8.16 -13.21
CA SER A 91 4.20 8.80 -14.15
C SER A 91 5.24 7.84 -14.76
N TYR A 92 5.40 6.65 -14.18
CA TYR A 92 6.48 5.71 -14.52
C TYR A 92 6.15 4.80 -15.70
N ASP A 93 4.87 4.55 -15.94
CA ASP A 93 4.38 3.65 -16.98
C ASP A 93 3.33 4.33 -17.85
N LYS A 94 3.36 4.04 -19.15
CA LYS A 94 2.42 4.60 -20.13
C LYS A 94 1.05 3.93 -20.07
N THR A 95 1.00 2.71 -19.54
CA THR A 95 -0.23 1.91 -19.43
C THR A 95 -0.67 1.82 -17.98
N PRO A 96 -1.98 1.91 -17.70
CA PRO A 96 -2.50 1.66 -16.37
C PRO A 96 -2.05 0.31 -15.79
N GLY A 97 -1.64 0.34 -14.52
CA GLY A 97 -1.43 -0.86 -13.73
C GLY A 97 -2.74 -1.38 -13.17
N ILE A 98 -2.78 -2.67 -12.86
CA ILE A 98 -3.89 -3.31 -12.15
C ILE A 98 -3.32 -4.13 -11.01
N PHE A 99 -3.71 -3.80 -9.79
CA PHE A 99 -3.48 -4.65 -8.63
C PHE A 99 -4.72 -5.43 -8.26
N LYS A 100 -4.50 -6.69 -7.89
CA LYS A 100 -5.46 -7.49 -7.13
C LYS A 100 -5.01 -7.48 -5.68
N LEU A 101 -5.96 -7.25 -4.78
CA LEU A 101 -5.77 -7.29 -3.35
C LEU A 101 -6.67 -8.36 -2.75
N VAL A 102 -6.18 -8.99 -1.69
CA VAL A 102 -6.93 -9.93 -0.86
C VAL A 102 -6.87 -9.47 0.59
N LYS A 103 -7.97 -9.61 1.32
CA LYS A 103 -8.02 -9.33 2.75
C LYS A 103 -7.59 -10.60 3.49
N GLN A 104 -6.46 -10.52 4.20
CA GLN A 104 -5.96 -11.58 5.08
C GLN A 104 -5.95 -11.05 6.51
N ASP A 105 -6.64 -11.74 7.41
CA ASP A 105 -6.73 -11.36 8.83
C ASP A 105 -7.21 -9.91 9.03
N GLY A 106 -8.18 -9.47 8.21
CA GLY A 106 -8.72 -8.11 8.25
C GLY A 106 -7.88 -7.06 7.52
N VAL A 107 -6.69 -7.41 7.03
CA VAL A 107 -5.74 -6.48 6.40
C VAL A 107 -5.65 -6.74 4.89
N TRP A 108 -5.82 -5.69 4.09
CA TRP A 108 -5.65 -5.76 2.65
C TRP A 108 -4.17 -5.92 2.26
N LYS A 109 -3.90 -6.83 1.33
CA LYS A 109 -2.57 -7.05 0.76
C LYS A 109 -2.64 -7.26 -0.74
N VAL A 110 -1.72 -6.65 -1.48
CA VAL A 110 -1.57 -6.92 -2.91
C VAL A 110 -1.05 -8.35 -3.11
N THR A 111 -1.60 -9.05 -4.09
CA THR A 111 -1.16 -10.40 -4.47
C THR A 111 -0.88 -10.49 -5.96
N VAL A 112 -0.26 -11.59 -6.36
CA VAL A 112 -0.10 -11.95 -7.77
C VAL A 112 -1.44 -12.35 -8.34
N ARG A 113 -1.75 -11.86 -9.54
CA ARG A 113 -2.85 -12.37 -10.34
C ARG A 113 -2.45 -13.66 -11.03
N ASP A 114 -3.40 -14.58 -11.15
CA ASP A 114 -3.28 -15.64 -12.13
C ASP A 114 -3.31 -15.00 -13.55
N PRO A 115 -2.39 -15.33 -14.46
CA PRO A 115 -2.41 -14.83 -15.83
C PRO A 115 -3.72 -15.06 -16.58
N LYS A 116 -4.51 -16.08 -16.21
CA LYS A 116 -5.82 -16.40 -16.80
C LYS A 116 -6.97 -15.64 -16.13
N GLU A 117 -6.72 -14.98 -15.00
CA GLU A 117 -7.73 -14.22 -14.27
C GLU A 117 -8.01 -12.88 -14.95
N LYS A 118 -9.29 -12.64 -15.24
CA LYS A 118 -9.79 -11.39 -15.82
C LYS A 118 -10.04 -10.38 -14.71
N ALA A 119 -9.56 -9.16 -14.89
CA ALA A 119 -9.93 -8.03 -14.05
C ALA A 119 -11.36 -7.58 -14.37
N PRO A 120 -12.07 -6.92 -13.44
CA PRO A 120 -13.47 -6.51 -13.61
C PRO A 120 -13.64 -5.22 -14.45
N PHE A 121 -12.66 -4.85 -15.27
CA PHE A 121 -12.64 -3.61 -16.08
C PHE A 121 -12.35 -3.87 -17.55
#